data_AF-A0A2I2KNF2-F1
#
_entry.id   AF-A0A2I2KNF2-F1
#
_cell.length_a   1.000
_cell.length_b   1.000
_cell.length_c   1.000
_cell.angle_alpha   90.00
_cell.angle_beta   90.00
_cell.angle_gamma   90.00
#
_symmetry.space_group_name_H-M   'P 1'
#
loop_
_entity.id
_entity.type
_entity.pdbx_description
1 polymer ?
#
loop_
_entity_poly.entity_id
_entity_poly.type
_entity_poly.pdbx_seq_one_letter_code
_entity_poly.pdbx_strand_id
1 'polypeptide(L)'
;MSTEPDDIVARITEIVAAELGVPAEGLAPETDLRGIEGADSVRLLRVVAKVEQVWDVELDDADVFGVSSVADLSAVVASALQVKA
;
A
#
# COMPACT_ATOMS: atom_id res chain seq x y z
N MET A 1 -2.98 9.93 -14.10
CA MET A 1 -2.14 9.53 -12.96
C MET A 1 -0.81 9.10 -13.52
N SER A 2 0.28 9.69 -13.01
CA SER A 2 1.61 9.20 -13.29
C SER A 2 1.76 7.82 -12.64
N THR A 3 2.40 6.89 -13.34
CA THR A 3 2.69 5.52 -12.87
C THR A 3 4.12 5.43 -12.32
N GLU A 4 4.66 6.55 -11.84
CA GLU A 4 6.01 6.62 -11.28
C GLU A 4 6.04 5.94 -9.90
N PRO A 5 7.11 5.19 -9.55
CA PRO A 5 7.21 4.49 -8.27
C PRO A 5 7.06 5.43 -7.06
N ASP A 6 7.67 6.62 -7.13
CA ASP A 6 7.63 7.60 -6.06
C ASP A 6 6.22 8.14 -5.79
N ASP A 7 5.42 8.34 -6.85
CA ASP A 7 4.03 8.77 -6.73
C ASP A 7 3.15 7.67 -6.10
N ILE A 8 3.38 6.41 -6.48
CA ILE A 8 2.67 5.26 -5.90
C ILE A 8 2.99 5.15 -4.41
N VAL A 9 4.27 5.21 -4.04
CA VAL A 9 4.72 5.18 -2.64
C VAL A 9 4.07 6.31 -1.85
N ALA A 10 4.17 7.56 -2.32
CA ALA A 10 3.59 8.71 -1.62
C ALA A 10 2.08 8.53 -1.38
N ARG A 11 1.36 8.07 -2.40
CA ARG A 11 -0.09 7.87 -2.33
C ARG A 11 -0.49 6.71 -1.40
N ILE A 12 0.26 5.61 -1.43
CA ILE A 12 0.05 4.48 -0.49
C ILE A 12 0.36 4.92 0.94
N THR A 13 1.44 5.66 1.16
CA THR A 13 1.80 6.20 2.48
C THR A 13 0.66 7.04 3.05
N GLU A 14 0.02 7.89 2.24
CA GLU A 14 -1.14 8.66 2.68
C GLU A 14 -2.35 7.78 3.04
N ILE A 15 -2.63 6.72 2.27
CA ILE A 15 -3.72 5.78 2.56
C ILE A 15 -3.44 5.04 3.88
N VAL A 16 -2.22 4.52 4.04
CA VAL A 16 -1.78 3.84 5.25
C VAL A 16 -1.87 4.77 6.46
N ALA A 17 -1.37 6.00 6.35
CA ALA A 17 -1.45 7.02 7.38
C ALA A 17 -2.89 7.27 7.83
N ALA A 18 -3.81 7.42 6.86
CA ALA A 18 -5.22 7.66 7.12
C ALA A 18 -5.91 6.47 7.79
N GLU A 19 -5.64 5.24 7.33
CA GLU A 19 -6.25 4.02 7.89
C GLU A 19 -5.67 3.64 9.25
N LEU A 20 -4.36 3.84 9.45
CA LEU A 20 -3.68 3.52 10.71
C LEU A 20 -3.80 4.63 11.76
N GLY A 21 -4.11 5.86 11.34
CA GLY A 21 -4.18 7.02 12.23
C GLY A 21 -2.81 7.55 12.66
N VAL A 22 -1.79 7.34 11.82
CA VAL A 22 -0.41 7.82 12.05
C VAL A 22 -0.03 8.88 11.02
N PRO A 23 0.90 9.80 11.32
CA PRO A 23 1.32 10.81 10.34
C PRO A 23 2.10 10.19 9.17
N ALA A 24 1.72 10.55 7.94
CA ALA A 24 2.40 10.11 6.72
C ALA A 24 3.88 10.52 6.68
N GLU A 25 4.21 11.65 7.29
CA GLU A 25 5.58 12.18 7.40
C GLU A 25 6.52 11.27 8.19
N GLY A 26 5.98 10.42 9.06
CA GLY A 26 6.73 9.46 9.87
C GLY A 26 6.83 8.06 9.27
N LEU A 27 6.18 7.82 8.13
CA LEU A 27 6.19 6.53 7.45
C LEU A 27 7.24 6.52 6.35
N ALA A 28 8.24 5.67 6.51
CA ALA A 28 9.22 5.40 5.47
C ALA A 28 8.75 4.23 4.57
N PRO A 29 9.25 4.12 3.33
CA PRO A 29 8.96 2.98 2.46
C PRO A 29 9.30 1.63 3.14
N GLU A 30 10.39 1.62 3.89
CA GLU A 30 10.92 0.45 4.63
C GLU A 30 10.19 0.19 5.96
N THR A 31 9.21 1.03 6.33
CA THR A 31 8.51 0.87 7.60
C THR A 31 7.66 -0.40 7.56
N ASP A 32 7.88 -1.27 8.55
CA ASP A 32 7.06 -2.46 8.76
C ASP A 32 5.66 -2.05 9.21
N LEU A 33 4.69 -2.26 8.32
CA LEU A 33 3.28 -1.95 8.56
C LEU A 33 2.70 -2.84 9.66
N ARG A 34 3.16 -4.09 9.78
CA ARG A 34 2.66 -5.05 10.77
C ARG A 34 3.15 -4.73 12.19
N GLY A 35 4.24 -3.98 12.29
CA GLY A 35 4.79 -3.50 13.56
C GLY A 35 4.14 -2.21 14.07
N ILE A 36 3.28 -1.56 13.29
CA ILE A 36 2.63 -0.31 13.70
C ILE A 36 1.53 -0.59 14.71
N GLU A 37 1.50 0.18 15.78
CA GLU A 37 0.45 0.10 16.79
C GLU A 37 -0.92 0.37 16.15
N GLY A 38 -1.79 -0.64 16.20
CA GLY A 38 -3.12 -0.60 15.57
C GLY A 38 -3.17 -1.13 14.14
N ALA A 39 -2.06 -1.58 13.54
CA ALA A 39 -2.10 -2.26 12.24
C ALA A 39 -2.59 -3.71 12.38
N ASP A 40 -3.91 -3.89 12.35
CA ASP A 40 -4.54 -5.21 12.34
C ASP A 40 -4.68 -5.74 10.90
N SER A 41 -4.86 -7.06 10.74
CA SER A 41 -5.14 -7.70 9.44
C SER A 41 -6.32 -7.03 8.71
N VAL A 42 -7.32 -6.55 9.45
CA VAL A 42 -8.48 -5.84 8.88
C VAL A 42 -8.09 -4.45 8.34
N ARG A 43 -7.15 -3.74 8.97
CA ARG A 43 -6.67 -2.44 8.48
C ARG A 43 -5.84 -2.60 7.22
N LEU A 44 -4.97 -3.61 7.18
CA LEU A 44 -4.19 -3.92 5.98
C LEU A 44 -5.11 -4.26 4.79
N LEU A 45 -6.14 -5.09 5.02
CA LEU A 45 -7.15 -5.38 3.99
C LEU A 45 -7.92 -4.12 3.54
N ARG A 46 -8.20 -3.18 4.44
CA ARG A 46 -8.81 -1.89 4.06
C ARG A 46 -7.88 -1.03 3.21
N VAL A 47 -6.60 -0.95 3.57
CA VAL A 47 -5.58 -0.26 2.76
C VAL A 47 -5.53 -0.86 1.37
N VAL A 48 -5.43 -2.18 1.27
CA VAL A 48 -5.40 -2.93 0.00
C VAL A 48 -6.65 -2.65 -0.84
N ALA A 49 -7.85 -2.81 -0.27
CA ALA A 49 -9.09 -2.53 -0.98
C ALA A 49 -9.17 -1.06 -1.45
N LYS A 50 -8.65 -0.11 -0.67
CA LYS A 50 -8.60 1.30 -1.06
C LYS A 50 -7.64 1.52 -2.23
N VAL A 51 -6.49 0.86 -2.20
CA VAL A 51 -5.49 0.89 -3.27
C VAL A 51 -6.11 0.32 -4.55
N GLU A 52 -6.71 -0.86 -4.51
CA GLU A 52 -7.41 -1.46 -5.65
C GLU A 52 -8.44 -0.50 -6.26
N GLN A 53 -9.23 0.19 -5.43
CA GLN A 53 -10.18 1.20 -5.90
C GLN A 53 -9.54 2.45 -6.51
N VAL A 54 -8.41 2.91 -5.98
CA VAL A 54 -7.74 4.14 -6.46
C VAL A 54 -7.09 3.92 -7.83
N TRP A 55 -6.45 2.77 -8.01
CA TRP A 55 -5.74 2.44 -9.24
C TRP A 55 -6.55 1.54 -10.19
N ASP A 56 -7.75 1.12 -9.77
CA ASP A 56 -8.65 0.22 -10.49
C ASP A 56 -7.93 -1.11 -10.84
N VAL A 57 -7.15 -1.65 -9.91
CA VAL A 57 -6.36 -2.89 -10.08
C VAL A 57 -6.90 -3.98 -9.16
N GLU A 58 -6.69 -5.25 -9.54
CA GLU A 58 -6.85 -6.41 -8.65
C GLU A 58 -5.46 -6.85 -8.20
N LEU A 59 -5.26 -6.97 -6.89
CA LEU A 59 -4.02 -7.51 -6.33
C LEU A 59 -4.25 -8.98 -5.94
N ASP A 60 -3.30 -9.84 -6.28
CA ASP A 60 -3.38 -11.25 -5.91
C ASP A 60 -3.24 -11.42 -4.39
N ASP A 61 -4.07 -12.30 -3.81
CA ASP A 61 -4.01 -12.63 -2.38
C ASP A 61 -2.59 -13.00 -1.95
N ALA A 62 -1.88 -13.81 -2.76
CA ALA A 62 -0.51 -14.23 -2.49
C ALA A 62 0.46 -13.06 -2.35
N ASP A 63 0.32 -12.04 -3.19
CA ASP A 63 1.14 -10.84 -3.14
C ASP A 63 0.78 -10.00 -1.91
N VAL A 64 -0.51 -9.81 -1.64
CA VAL A 64 -1.02 -9.08 -0.47
C VAL A 64 -0.57 -9.73 0.84
N PHE A 65 -0.59 -11.06 0.94
CA PHE A 65 -0.09 -11.79 2.11
C PHE A 65 1.43 -11.63 2.29
N GLY A 66 2.17 -11.38 1.22
CA GLY A 66 3.60 -11.08 1.24
C GLY A 66 3.94 -9.67 1.74
N VAL A 67 3.01 -8.73 1.63
CA VAL A 67 3.25 -7.32 1.97
C VAL A 67 3.53 -7.14 3.47
N SER A 68 4.73 -6.63 3.77
CA SER A 68 5.14 -6.26 5.13
C SER A 68 5.43 -4.77 5.27
N SER A 69 5.84 -4.11 4.19
CA SER A 69 6.20 -2.68 4.17
C SER A 69 5.39 -1.89 3.15
N VAL A 70 5.48 -0.55 3.23
CA VAL A 70 4.93 0.34 2.19
C VAL A 70 5.61 0.09 0.84
N ALA A 71 6.92 -0.18 0.86
CA ALA A 71 7.70 -0.52 -0.34
C ALA A 71 7.15 -1.80 -1.01
N ASP A 72 6.89 -2.86 -0.23
CA ASP A 72 6.32 -4.10 -0.76
C ASP A 72 4.96 -3.83 -1.43
N LEU A 73 4.06 -3.12 -0.73
CA LEU A 73 2.75 -2.80 -1.28
C LEU A 73 2.85 -1.97 -2.56
N SER A 74 3.76 -0.99 -2.59
CA SER A 74 3.99 -0.17 -3.77
C SER A 74 4.52 -0.97 -4.96
N ALA A 75 5.37 -1.97 -4.71
CA ALA A 75 5.90 -2.85 -5.74
C ALA A 75 4.80 -3.75 -6.32
N VAL A 76 3.93 -4.30 -5.48
CA VAL A 76 2.78 -5.12 -5.91
C VAL A 76 1.84 -4.28 -6.79
N VAL A 77 1.52 -3.05 -6.37
CA VAL A 77 0.66 -2.14 -7.16
C VAL A 77 1.32 -1.74 -8.47
N ALA A 78 2.61 -1.42 -8.46
CA ALA A 78 3.35 -1.09 -9.67
C ALA A 78 3.35 -2.28 -10.66
N SER A 79 3.53 -3.50 -10.15
CA SER A 79 3.44 -4.74 -10.94
C SER A 79 2.03 -4.91 -11.53
N ALA A 80 0.97 -4.77 -10.74
CA ALA A 80 -0.41 -4.89 -11.20
C ALA A 80 -0.77 -3.86 -12.27
N LEU A 81 -0.28 -2.62 -12.12
CA LEU A 81 -0.45 -1.56 -13.12
C LEU A 81 0.24 -1.88 -14.45
N GLN A 82 1.37 -2.57 -14.44
CA GLN A 82 2.06 -3.01 -15.65
C GLN A 82 1.33 -4.14 -16.37
N VAL A 83 0.66 -5.03 -15.63
CA VAL A 83 -0.15 -6.12 -16.22
C VAL A 83 -1.42 -5.59 -16.88
N LYS A 84 -1.98 -4.49 -16.34
CA LYS A 84 -3.19 -3.85 -16.86
C LYS A 84 -2.95 -2.96 -18.10
N ALA A 85 -1.71 -2.53 -18.35
CA ALA A 85 -1.34 -1.61 -19.44
C ALA A 85 -1.24 -2.29 -20.81
#